data_AF-A0A068R3D0-F1
#
_entry.id   AF-A0A068R3D0-F1
#
_cell.length_a   1.000
_cell.length_b   1.000
_cell.length_c   1.000
_cell.angle_alpha   90.00
_cell.angle_beta   90.00
_cell.angle_gamma   90.00
#
_symmetry.space_group_name_H-M   'P 1'
#
loop_
_entity.id
_entity.type
_entity.pdbx_description
1 polymer ?
#
loop_
_entity_poly.entity_id
_entity_poly.type
_entity_poly.pdbx_seq_one_letter_code
_entity_poly.pdbx_strand_id
1 'polypeptide(L)'
;MMFNFECNNHLQIKVSHFLLVLFIVIIASSYATQVTAANSVCTANNKIQTVTFGDISVDSNKTAFPYKEEKIGGEVYVECQKKIFGQNIYVHSISGTVGHPSNDGFYHTSLSGVRFKWILTVLGLAEQFMVQGSVRGIGNKKTFGSKFIIAIDNKVQSGTVEDIIIKMARLDENKKYTGEILYEYIIPKFNITARSCEITTPAINIPMGTVLKSHFKNIGDTAGGRSFEIGVQCKGAPNANITWEPGKANINGVINADATSSATGIGIQILDDKSNPVEFGNKQDLGTINTSKTLSYMAKYYQTSHPVTAGSVNATATFTIDYK
;
A
#
# COMPACT_ATOMS: atom_id res chain seq x y z
N MET A 1 113.74 11.54 40.21
CA MET A 1 113.65 10.27 40.95
C MET A 1 112.46 9.50 40.38
N MET A 2 112.70 8.34 39.77
CA MET A 2 111.80 7.17 39.57
C MET A 2 110.44 7.25 40.30
N PHE A 3 109.26 6.90 39.76
CA PHE A 3 108.87 5.78 38.88
C PHE A 3 107.62 6.08 38.01
N ASN A 4 107.55 5.32 36.92
CA ASN A 4 106.49 5.03 35.93
C ASN A 4 105.59 3.87 36.51
N PHE A 5 104.31 3.64 36.25
CA PHE A 5 103.69 3.05 35.04
C PHE A 5 102.14 2.84 35.24
N GLU A 6 101.38 3.11 34.16
CA GLU A 6 100.13 2.51 33.61
C GLU A 6 98.83 2.15 34.39
N CYS A 7 97.76 2.79 33.87
CA CYS A 7 96.55 2.23 33.21
C CYS A 7 95.57 1.32 33.99
N ASN A 8 94.30 1.76 34.15
CA ASN A 8 93.22 1.31 33.25
C ASN A 8 91.95 2.15 33.39
N ASN A 9 91.24 2.26 32.27
CA ASN A 9 90.10 3.10 32.01
C ASN A 9 88.79 2.38 32.40
N HIS A 10 87.99 2.92 33.32
CA HIS A 10 86.54 2.63 33.39
C HIS A 10 85.82 3.62 34.32
N LEU A 11 85.52 4.81 33.80
CA LEU A 11 84.63 5.75 34.48
C LEU A 11 83.17 5.29 34.27
N GLN A 12 82.67 4.49 35.21
CA GLN A 12 81.26 4.11 35.31
C GLN A 12 80.44 5.33 35.76
N ILE A 13 79.99 6.16 34.82
CA ILE A 13 78.96 7.18 35.11
C ILE A 13 77.60 6.48 35.06
N LYS A 14 77.06 6.25 36.25
CA LYS A 14 75.70 5.79 36.53
C LYS A 14 74.72 6.91 36.14
N VAL A 15 74.46 7.08 34.83
CA VAL A 15 73.45 8.02 34.33
C VAL A 15 72.08 7.37 34.44
N SER A 16 71.30 7.97 35.33
CA SER A 16 69.87 7.79 35.58
C SER A 16 69.07 7.34 34.34
N HIS A 17 68.33 6.24 34.51
CA HIS A 17 67.31 5.71 33.59
C HIS A 17 66.20 6.72 33.21
N PHE A 18 66.20 7.93 33.78
CA PHE A 18 65.16 8.94 33.55
C PHE A 18 65.39 9.77 32.28
N LEU A 19 66.63 9.88 31.77
CA LEU A 19 66.93 10.68 30.56
C LEU A 19 66.80 9.90 29.25
N LEU A 20 66.93 8.57 29.28
CA LEU A 20 66.75 7.72 28.09
C LEU A 20 65.28 7.55 27.72
N VAL A 21 64.38 7.56 28.71
CA VAL A 21 62.92 7.47 28.49
C VAL A 21 62.37 8.78 27.88
N LEU A 22 62.96 9.93 28.21
CA LEU A 22 62.52 11.21 27.65
C LEU A 22 62.88 11.37 26.16
N PHE A 23 64.00 10.79 25.70
CA PHE A 23 64.38 10.81 24.28
C PHE A 23 63.58 9.83 23.41
N ILE A 24 63.16 8.67 23.95
CA ILE A 24 62.32 7.72 23.20
C ILE A 24 60.89 8.26 23.01
N VAL A 25 60.36 9.05 23.97
CA VAL A 25 59.05 9.71 23.82
C VAL A 25 59.08 10.87 22.81
N ILE A 26 60.22 11.55 22.65
CA ILE A 26 60.36 12.66 21.68
C ILE A 26 60.58 12.14 20.25
N ILE A 27 61.22 10.97 20.05
CA ILE A 27 61.38 10.40 18.70
C ILE A 27 60.13 9.61 18.26
N ALA A 28 59.35 9.04 19.20
CA ALA A 28 58.06 8.42 18.88
C ALA A 28 56.93 9.43 18.59
N SER A 29 57.05 10.69 19.04
CA SER A 29 56.08 11.75 18.74
C SER A 29 56.31 12.45 17.39
N SER A 30 57.45 12.20 16.72
CA SER A 30 57.72 12.68 15.37
C SER A 30 57.40 11.68 14.25
N TYR A 31 56.97 10.45 14.57
CA TYR A 31 56.45 9.48 13.58
C TYR A 31 54.92 9.34 13.56
N ALA A 32 54.20 10.07 14.40
CA ALA A 32 52.81 10.40 14.09
C ALA A 32 52.81 11.59 13.13
N THR A 33 53.27 11.36 11.90
CA THR A 33 52.91 12.25 10.81
C THR A 33 51.39 12.32 10.81
N GLN A 34 50.87 13.51 11.11
CA GLN A 34 49.48 13.84 10.94
C GLN A 34 49.14 13.68 9.46
N VAL A 35 48.76 12.46 9.07
CA VAL A 35 47.79 12.29 7.99
C VAL A 35 46.43 12.52 8.62
N THR A 36 46.17 13.75 9.06
CA THR A 36 44.82 14.27 8.92
C THR A 36 44.65 14.47 7.42
N ALA A 37 44.32 13.38 6.72
CA ALA A 37 43.59 13.51 5.48
C ALA A 37 42.38 14.35 5.87
N ALA A 38 42.39 15.64 5.50
CA ALA A 38 41.23 16.48 5.64
C ALA A 38 40.14 15.79 4.80
N ASN A 39 39.31 14.98 5.44
CA ASN A 39 38.19 14.31 4.80
C ASN A 39 37.44 15.40 4.04
N SER A 40 37.16 15.18 2.76
CA SER A 40 36.28 16.05 2.01
C SER A 40 34.90 16.02 2.68
N VAL A 41 34.66 16.96 3.59
CA VAL A 41 33.39 17.07 4.31
C VAL A 41 32.35 17.53 3.29
N CYS A 42 31.39 16.66 3.02
CA CYS A 42 30.19 17.02 2.28
C CYS A 42 29.08 17.35 3.28
N THR A 43 28.27 18.35 2.97
CA THR A 43 27.14 18.78 3.79
C THR A 43 25.90 18.88 2.95
N ALA A 44 24.76 18.42 3.49
CA ALA A 44 23.45 18.64 2.91
C ALA A 44 22.73 19.79 3.64
N ASN A 45 22.00 20.63 2.90
CA ASN A 45 21.19 21.72 3.48
C ASN A 45 20.03 21.18 4.34
N ASN A 46 19.38 20.10 3.90
CA ASN A 46 18.25 19.45 4.56
C ASN A 46 18.62 18.01 4.93
N LYS A 47 18.98 17.80 6.19
CA LYS A 47 19.44 16.48 6.67
C LYS A 47 18.30 15.47 6.83
N ILE A 48 17.08 15.90 7.09
CA ILE A 48 15.92 15.03 7.24
C ILE A 48 14.77 15.64 6.46
N GLN A 49 14.09 14.81 5.68
CA GLN A 49 12.89 15.18 4.95
C GLN A 49 11.78 14.18 5.17
N THR A 50 10.61 14.67 5.56
CA THR A 50 9.41 13.85 5.72
C THR A 50 8.55 13.94 4.47
N VAL A 51 8.17 12.80 3.90
CA VAL A 51 7.30 12.70 2.72
C VAL A 51 6.05 11.92 3.09
N THR A 52 4.93 12.63 3.22
CA THR A 52 3.67 12.06 3.70
C THR A 52 2.74 11.71 2.54
N PHE A 53 2.35 10.43 2.46
CA PHE A 53 1.27 9.99 1.57
C PHE A 53 -0.12 10.22 2.19
N GLY A 54 -0.22 10.07 3.51
CA GLY A 54 -1.52 10.02 4.20
C GLY A 54 -2.16 8.64 4.04
N ASP A 55 -3.29 8.44 4.71
CA ASP A 55 -4.04 7.19 4.58
C ASP A 55 -4.67 7.09 3.18
N ILE A 56 -4.52 5.93 2.54
CA ILE A 56 -4.97 5.70 1.16
C ILE A 56 -6.14 4.70 1.19
N SER A 57 -7.24 5.05 0.52
CA SER A 57 -8.35 4.12 0.31
C SER A 57 -8.48 3.75 -1.16
N VAL A 58 -8.61 2.45 -1.45
CA VAL A 58 -8.78 1.93 -2.80
C VAL A 58 -10.07 1.12 -2.90
N ASP A 59 -10.89 1.45 -3.89
CA ASP A 59 -12.08 0.68 -4.26
C ASP A 59 -11.69 -0.28 -5.39
N SER A 60 -11.64 -1.59 -5.11
CA SER A 60 -11.09 -2.56 -6.08
C SER A 60 -11.92 -2.71 -7.35
N ASN A 61 -13.22 -2.36 -7.34
CA ASN A 61 -14.07 -2.47 -8.53
C ASN A 61 -14.07 -1.19 -9.38
N LYS A 62 -13.64 -0.05 -8.82
CA LYS A 62 -13.61 1.25 -9.53
C LYS A 62 -12.21 1.71 -9.91
N THR A 63 -11.18 1.15 -9.29
CA THR A 63 -9.80 1.61 -9.46
C THR A 63 -9.08 0.77 -10.52
N ALA A 64 -8.37 1.42 -11.44
CA ALA A 64 -7.45 0.73 -12.34
C ALA A 64 -6.19 0.31 -11.58
N PHE A 65 -5.76 -0.94 -11.74
CA PHE A 65 -4.61 -1.50 -11.03
C PHE A 65 -3.39 -1.72 -11.94
N PRO A 66 -2.15 -1.53 -11.41
CA PRO A 66 -1.85 -1.09 -10.05
C PRO A 66 -2.20 0.39 -9.83
N TYR A 67 -2.88 0.69 -8.73
CA TYR A 67 -3.13 2.09 -8.32
C TYR A 67 -1.80 2.70 -7.93
N LYS A 68 -1.51 3.91 -8.38
CA LYS A 68 -0.26 4.61 -8.07
C LYS A 68 -0.56 5.95 -7.45
N GLU A 69 0.09 6.20 -6.32
CA GLU A 69 0.17 7.53 -5.74
C GLU A 69 1.62 8.00 -5.78
N GLU A 70 1.81 9.26 -6.16
CA GLU A 70 3.13 9.86 -6.29
C GLU A 70 3.25 11.10 -5.40
N LYS A 71 4.41 11.24 -4.75
CA LYS A 71 4.78 12.44 -3.98
C LYS A 71 6.17 12.91 -4.39
N ILE A 72 6.33 14.23 -4.47
CA ILE A 72 7.62 14.87 -4.70
C ILE A 72 8.18 15.27 -3.33
N GLY A 73 9.40 14.82 -3.03
CA GLY A 73 10.14 15.29 -1.87
C GLY A 73 10.79 16.64 -2.15
N GLY A 74 11.13 17.36 -1.08
CA GLY A 74 11.89 18.60 -1.21
C GLY A 74 13.28 18.35 -1.81
N GLU A 75 13.82 19.39 -2.44
CA GLU A 75 15.15 19.34 -3.01
C GLU A 75 16.22 19.26 -1.91
N VAL A 76 17.22 18.40 -2.13
CA VAL A 76 18.44 18.34 -1.31
C VAL A 76 19.59 18.94 -2.09
N TYR A 77 20.19 19.98 -1.54
CA TYR A 77 21.46 20.52 -2.03
C TYR A 77 22.60 19.94 -1.20
N VAL A 78 23.53 19.26 -1.89
CA VAL A 78 24.76 18.71 -1.31
C VAL A 78 25.94 19.48 -1.85
N GLU A 79 26.81 19.95 -0.95
CA GLU A 79 28.04 20.66 -1.27
C GLU A 79 29.22 20.05 -0.52
N CYS A 80 30.37 19.98 -1.19
CA CYS A 80 31.56 19.36 -0.64
C CYS A 80 32.76 20.31 -0.74
N GLN A 81 33.50 20.44 0.36
CA GLN A 81 34.46 21.54 0.56
C GLN A 81 35.71 21.46 -0.33
N LYS A 82 36.14 20.27 -0.74
CA LYS A 82 37.30 20.09 -1.63
C LYS A 82 36.83 19.92 -3.07
N LYS A 83 37.43 20.66 -4.01
CA LYS A 83 37.24 20.49 -5.47
C LYS A 83 37.96 19.23 -5.99
N ILE A 84 37.72 18.10 -5.34
CA ILE A 84 38.24 16.80 -5.77
C ILE A 84 37.25 16.23 -6.80
N PHE A 85 37.76 15.87 -7.97
CA PHE A 85 36.99 15.18 -8.98
C PHE A 85 36.55 13.80 -8.48
N GLY A 86 35.29 13.41 -8.75
CA GLY A 86 34.81 12.05 -8.48
C GLY A 86 34.14 11.82 -7.13
N GLN A 87 33.64 12.86 -6.45
CA GLN A 87 32.83 12.70 -5.25
C GLN A 87 31.45 12.13 -5.57
N ASN A 88 31.01 11.18 -4.75
CA ASN A 88 29.75 10.49 -4.93
C ASN A 88 29.00 10.34 -3.61
N ILE A 89 27.68 10.17 -3.73
CA ILE A 89 26.82 9.65 -2.68
C ILE A 89 26.23 8.32 -3.10
N TYR A 90 25.78 7.56 -2.12
CA TYR A 90 25.12 6.30 -2.36
C TYR A 90 23.96 6.09 -1.41
N VAL A 91 23.04 5.22 -1.83
CA VAL A 91 21.95 4.74 -0.98
C VAL A 91 22.52 3.78 0.04
N HIS A 92 22.68 4.25 1.28
CA HIS A 92 23.21 3.46 2.38
C HIS A 92 22.25 2.35 2.78
N SER A 93 21.00 2.71 3.01
CA SER A 93 19.95 1.80 3.42
C SER A 93 18.58 2.28 2.96
N ILE A 94 17.70 1.32 2.71
CA ILE A 94 16.26 1.52 2.61
C ILE A 94 15.63 0.55 3.62
N SER A 95 15.16 1.09 4.74
CA SER A 95 14.51 0.34 5.82
C SER A 95 12.99 0.42 5.68
N GLY A 96 12.25 -0.51 6.29
CA GLY A 96 10.78 -0.59 6.15
C GLY A 96 10.31 -1.34 4.89
N THR A 97 11.24 -1.84 4.09
CA THR A 97 10.98 -2.66 2.90
C THR A 97 11.38 -4.12 3.12
N VAL A 98 10.76 -5.04 2.37
CA VAL A 98 11.00 -6.48 2.45
C VAL A 98 11.81 -6.95 1.24
N GLY A 99 12.97 -7.54 1.51
CA GLY A 99 13.80 -8.19 0.49
C GLY A 99 14.46 -7.22 -0.50
N HIS A 100 14.75 -7.73 -1.70
CA HIS A 100 15.34 -6.97 -2.80
C HIS A 100 14.28 -6.38 -3.73
N PRO A 101 14.57 -5.26 -4.41
CA PRO A 101 13.62 -4.67 -5.33
C PRO A 101 13.41 -5.57 -6.54
N SER A 102 12.21 -5.52 -7.09
CA SER A 102 11.85 -6.11 -8.37
C SER A 102 12.61 -5.43 -9.52
N ASN A 103 12.64 -6.07 -10.70
CA ASN A 103 13.34 -5.56 -11.88
C ASN A 103 12.84 -4.18 -12.35
N ASP A 104 11.60 -3.83 -12.01
CA ASP A 104 10.99 -2.53 -12.27
C ASP A 104 11.35 -1.46 -11.22
N GLY A 105 12.20 -1.80 -10.25
CA GLY A 105 12.70 -0.91 -9.20
C GLY A 105 11.77 -0.76 -7.99
N PHE A 106 10.72 -1.58 -7.88
CA PHE A 106 9.82 -1.56 -6.73
C PHE A 106 10.28 -2.49 -5.62
N TYR A 107 10.31 -1.97 -4.40
CA TYR A 107 10.42 -2.73 -3.16
C TYR A 107 9.04 -3.19 -2.69
N HIS A 108 8.97 -4.38 -2.11
CA HIS A 108 7.81 -4.74 -1.29
C HIS A 108 7.87 -3.97 0.04
N THR A 109 6.72 -3.49 0.51
CA THR A 109 6.62 -2.86 1.84
C THR A 109 6.29 -3.90 2.91
N SER A 110 6.10 -3.47 4.16
CA SER A 110 5.59 -4.33 5.23
C SER A 110 4.18 -4.86 4.97
N LEU A 111 3.38 -4.19 4.12
CA LEU A 111 2.04 -4.62 3.74
C LEU A 111 2.06 -5.33 2.38
N SER A 112 1.63 -6.59 2.36
CA SER A 112 1.54 -7.38 1.13
C SER A 112 0.57 -6.75 0.12
N GLY A 113 0.98 -6.69 -1.15
CA GLY A 113 0.24 -6.01 -2.21
C GLY A 113 0.47 -4.49 -2.29
N VAL A 114 1.34 -3.94 -1.44
CA VAL A 114 1.80 -2.55 -1.51
C VAL A 114 3.30 -2.51 -1.77
N ARG A 115 3.68 -1.75 -2.79
CA ARG A 115 5.05 -1.61 -3.27
C ARG A 115 5.50 -0.15 -3.26
N PHE A 116 6.78 0.05 -3.00
CA PHE A 116 7.41 1.36 -2.91
C PHE A 116 8.51 1.51 -3.96
N LYS A 117 8.57 2.66 -4.62
CA LYS A 117 9.66 3.01 -5.53
C LYS A 117 10.11 4.44 -5.30
N TRP A 118 11.42 4.62 -5.31
CA TRP A 118 12.04 5.93 -5.23
C TRP A 118 12.79 6.22 -6.53
N ILE A 119 12.58 7.43 -7.04
CA ILE A 119 13.26 7.97 -8.22
C ILE A 119 13.98 9.24 -7.79
N LEU A 120 15.27 9.31 -8.10
CA LEU A 120 16.07 10.50 -7.91
C LEU A 120 16.18 11.22 -9.25
N THR A 121 15.88 12.50 -9.24
CA THR A 121 15.96 13.38 -10.40
C THR A 121 17.03 14.42 -10.14
N VAL A 122 17.84 14.68 -11.15
CA VAL A 122 18.89 15.70 -11.10
C VAL A 122 18.62 16.66 -12.25
N LEU A 123 18.59 17.97 -11.97
CA LEU A 123 18.28 18.97 -12.98
C LEU A 123 19.19 18.81 -14.22
N GLY A 124 18.58 18.67 -15.39
CA GLY A 124 19.27 18.49 -16.66
C GLY A 124 19.83 17.08 -16.93
N LEU A 125 19.53 16.08 -16.09
CA LEU A 125 19.90 14.67 -16.29
C LEU A 125 18.66 13.77 -16.29
N ALA A 126 18.82 12.57 -16.83
CA ALA A 126 17.77 11.55 -16.83
C ALA A 126 17.39 11.13 -15.40
N GLU A 127 16.10 10.88 -15.18
CA GLU A 127 15.61 10.27 -13.96
C GLU A 127 16.19 8.86 -13.80
N GLN A 128 16.48 8.47 -12.56
CA GLN A 128 16.91 7.10 -12.30
C GLN A 128 16.31 6.60 -11.00
N PHE A 129 15.74 5.40 -11.05
CA PHE A 129 15.24 4.73 -9.85
C PHE A 129 16.41 4.34 -8.94
N MET A 130 16.18 4.46 -7.64
CA MET A 130 17.19 4.27 -6.61
C MET A 130 16.91 2.98 -5.84
N VAL A 131 17.93 2.16 -5.74
CA VAL A 131 17.94 0.95 -4.89
C VAL A 131 19.13 1.02 -3.95
N GLN A 132 19.11 0.25 -2.86
CA GLN A 132 20.24 0.15 -1.94
C GLN A 132 21.56 -0.11 -2.70
N GLY A 133 22.60 0.66 -2.38
CA GLY A 133 23.89 0.64 -3.06
C GLY A 133 23.97 1.49 -4.34
N SER A 134 22.87 2.06 -4.85
CA SER A 134 22.90 2.94 -6.02
C SER A 134 23.77 4.18 -5.74
N VAL A 135 24.63 4.54 -6.70
CA VAL A 135 25.62 5.62 -6.57
C VAL A 135 25.29 6.80 -7.48
N ARG A 136 25.54 8.03 -7.00
CA ARG A 136 25.40 9.27 -7.78
C ARG A 136 26.60 10.19 -7.61
N GLY A 137 27.08 10.71 -8.74
CA GLY A 137 28.11 11.73 -8.76
C GLY A 137 27.58 13.10 -8.33
N ILE A 138 28.31 13.74 -7.44
CA ILE A 138 28.05 15.11 -6.98
C ILE A 138 28.92 16.11 -7.75
N GLY A 139 30.17 15.76 -8.02
CA GLY A 139 31.18 16.75 -8.39
C GLY A 139 31.50 17.61 -7.17
N ASN A 140 31.42 18.95 -7.28
CA ASN A 140 31.65 19.85 -6.15
C ASN A 140 30.36 20.16 -5.37
N LYS A 141 29.24 20.28 -6.10
CA LYS A 141 27.92 20.57 -5.55
C LYS A 141 26.83 20.06 -6.48
N LYS A 142 25.71 19.61 -5.92
CA LYS A 142 24.59 19.08 -6.69
C LYS A 142 23.27 19.25 -5.94
N THR A 143 22.22 19.58 -6.67
CA THR A 143 20.84 19.55 -6.18
C THR A 143 20.16 18.29 -6.69
N PHE A 144 19.47 17.61 -5.78
CA PHE A 144 18.71 16.39 -6.04
C PHE A 144 17.23 16.63 -5.76
N GLY A 145 16.39 16.36 -6.74
CA GLY A 145 14.96 16.17 -6.56
C GLY A 145 14.64 14.69 -6.33
N SER A 146 13.55 14.41 -5.63
CA SER A 146 13.11 13.04 -5.35
C SER A 146 11.63 12.88 -5.63
N LYS A 147 11.26 11.76 -6.25
CA LYS A 147 9.89 11.33 -6.49
C LYS A 147 9.69 9.95 -5.86
N PHE A 148 8.64 9.81 -5.08
CA PHE A 148 8.28 8.61 -4.34
C PHE A 148 6.95 8.09 -4.87
N ILE A 149 6.88 6.79 -5.11
CA ILE A 149 5.71 6.14 -5.70
C ILE A 149 5.29 4.99 -4.81
N ILE A 150 4.03 5.01 -4.37
CA ILE A 150 3.35 3.86 -3.78
C ILE A 150 2.49 3.22 -4.86
N ALA A 151 2.71 1.94 -5.13
CA ALA A 151 1.89 1.14 -6.03
C ALA A 151 1.11 0.10 -5.22
N ILE A 152 -0.19 0.03 -5.44
CA ILE A 152 -1.11 -0.87 -4.74
C ILE A 152 -1.69 -1.85 -5.76
N ASP A 153 -1.64 -3.14 -5.45
CA ASP A 153 -2.15 -4.22 -6.32
C ASP A 153 -3.63 -4.52 -6.01
N ASN A 154 -4.36 -5.12 -6.95
CA ASN A 154 -5.81 -5.37 -6.82
C ASN A 154 -6.20 -6.37 -5.71
N LYS A 155 -5.25 -7.16 -5.23
CA LYS A 155 -5.45 -8.17 -4.17
C LYS A 155 -5.09 -7.66 -2.78
N VAL A 156 -4.69 -6.40 -2.63
CA VAL A 156 -4.33 -5.82 -1.35
C VAL A 156 -5.46 -5.99 -0.32
N GLN A 157 -5.06 -6.20 0.94
CA GLN A 157 -5.96 -6.19 2.09
C GLN A 157 -5.69 -4.93 2.92
N SER A 158 -6.69 -4.48 3.67
CA SER A 158 -6.50 -3.36 4.58
C SER A 158 -5.41 -3.67 5.60
N GLY A 159 -4.61 -2.68 5.93
CA GLY A 159 -3.49 -2.82 6.86
C GLY A 159 -2.62 -1.58 6.89
N THR A 160 -1.51 -1.67 7.62
CA THR A 160 -0.58 -0.55 7.82
C THR A 160 0.73 -0.83 7.10
N VAL A 161 1.20 0.17 6.36
CA VAL A 161 2.58 0.22 5.87
C VAL A 161 3.41 0.89 6.95
N GLU A 162 4.46 0.21 7.43
CA GLU A 162 5.40 0.75 8.42
C GLU A 162 6.29 1.83 7.82
N ASP A 163 6.98 2.59 8.67
CA ASP A 163 7.87 3.67 8.24
C ASP A 163 8.90 3.17 7.23
N ILE A 164 9.03 3.88 6.09
CA ILE A 164 10.11 3.65 5.13
C ILE A 164 11.16 4.74 5.32
N ILE A 165 12.38 4.32 5.67
CA ILE A 165 13.49 5.25 5.94
C ILE A 165 14.60 5.01 4.93
N ILE A 166 14.93 6.05 4.18
CA ILE A 166 16.03 6.03 3.20
C ILE A 166 17.17 6.86 3.76
N LYS A 167 18.37 6.29 3.81
CA LYS A 167 19.58 7.00 4.23
C LYS A 167 20.56 7.13 3.07
N MET A 168 21.02 8.35 2.83
CA MET A 168 22.03 8.65 1.82
C MET A 168 23.34 8.96 2.51
N ALA A 169 24.41 8.30 2.08
CA ALA A 169 25.73 8.44 2.66
C ALA A 169 26.79 8.81 1.61
N ARG A 170 27.93 9.28 2.08
CA ARG A 170 29.05 9.70 1.24
C ARG A 170 29.92 8.51 0.81
N LEU A 171 30.46 8.58 -0.40
CA LEU A 171 31.65 7.83 -0.81
C LEU A 171 32.86 8.74 -0.71
N ASP A 172 33.97 8.24 -0.18
CA ASP A 172 35.21 9.02 -0.14
C ASP A 172 35.82 9.20 -1.55
N GLU A 173 36.93 9.93 -1.61
CA GLU A 173 37.67 10.20 -2.85
C GLU A 173 38.18 8.93 -3.56
N ASN A 174 38.31 7.82 -2.83
CA ASN A 174 38.71 6.51 -3.35
C ASN A 174 37.51 5.60 -3.64
N LYS A 175 36.29 6.15 -3.67
CA LYS A 175 35.02 5.42 -3.84
C LYS A 175 34.78 4.37 -2.76
N LYS A 176 35.29 4.59 -1.55
CA LYS A 176 35.04 3.73 -0.39
C LYS A 176 33.79 4.19 0.35
N TYR A 177 32.97 3.24 0.77
CA TYR A 177 31.76 3.48 1.55
C TYR A 177 32.12 3.97 2.95
N THR A 178 31.80 5.22 3.28
CA THR A 178 32.21 5.82 4.55
C THR A 178 31.21 5.55 5.68
N GLY A 179 29.95 5.24 5.35
CA GLY A 179 28.85 5.15 6.33
C GLY A 179 28.40 6.49 6.92
N GLU A 180 29.00 7.60 6.50
CA GLU A 180 28.65 8.95 6.95
C GLU A 180 27.35 9.40 6.28
N ILE A 181 26.24 9.39 7.03
CA ILE A 181 24.93 9.81 6.53
C ILE A 181 24.90 11.33 6.32
N LEU A 182 24.54 11.74 5.10
CA LEU A 182 24.39 13.15 4.74
C LEU A 182 22.96 13.65 4.92
N TYR A 183 21.99 12.85 4.47
CA TYR A 183 20.58 13.16 4.59
C TYR A 183 19.71 11.90 4.54
N GLU A 184 18.48 12.03 5.05
CA GLU A 184 17.50 10.95 5.15
C GLU A 184 16.13 11.41 4.62
N TYR A 185 15.42 10.48 3.99
CA TYR A 185 13.98 10.62 3.74
C TYR A 185 13.22 9.68 4.67
N ILE A 186 12.18 10.21 5.30
CA ILE A 186 11.25 9.46 6.14
C ILE A 186 9.89 9.51 5.45
N ILE A 187 9.39 8.35 5.04
CA ILE A 187 7.99 8.16 4.70
C ILE A 187 7.32 7.59 5.95
N PRO A 188 6.56 8.40 6.70
CA PRO A 188 5.90 7.92 7.89
C PRO A 188 4.89 6.82 7.55
N LYS A 189 4.61 5.96 8.52
CA LYS A 189 3.60 4.92 8.44
C LYS A 189 2.25 5.49 8.02
N PHE A 190 1.52 4.71 7.25
CA PHE A 190 0.19 5.08 6.75
C PHE A 190 -0.67 3.84 6.56
N ASN A 191 -1.99 4.02 6.57
CA ASN A 191 -2.93 2.93 6.42
C ASN A 191 -3.40 2.81 4.97
N ILE A 192 -3.57 1.56 4.53
CA ILE A 192 -4.31 1.20 3.33
C ILE A 192 -5.68 0.68 3.75
N THR A 193 -6.73 1.25 3.18
CA THR A 193 -8.10 0.74 3.30
C THR A 193 -8.56 0.22 1.95
N ALA A 194 -8.61 -1.11 1.79
CA ALA A 194 -9.06 -1.77 0.58
C ALA A 194 -10.54 -2.15 0.71
N ARG A 195 -11.37 -1.70 -0.23
CA ARG A 195 -12.82 -1.97 -0.23
C ARG A 195 -13.26 -2.61 -1.54
N SER A 196 -14.02 -3.68 -1.45
CA SER A 196 -14.69 -4.30 -2.60
C SER A 196 -15.84 -5.15 -2.10
N CYS A 197 -16.86 -5.35 -2.92
CA CYS A 197 -17.84 -6.41 -2.73
C CYS A 197 -18.04 -7.18 -4.04
N GLU A 198 -18.18 -8.49 -3.92
CA GLU A 198 -18.47 -9.44 -4.99
C GLU A 198 -19.73 -10.22 -4.63
N ILE A 199 -20.63 -10.37 -5.60
CA ILE A 199 -21.83 -11.20 -5.46
C ILE A 199 -21.42 -12.63 -5.79
N THR A 200 -21.50 -13.54 -4.83
CA THR A 200 -21.12 -14.96 -5.02
C THR A 200 -22.23 -15.78 -5.66
N THR A 201 -23.47 -15.27 -5.68
CA THR A 201 -24.62 -15.86 -6.38
C THR A 201 -25.22 -14.87 -7.41
N PRO A 202 -24.49 -14.56 -8.51
CA PRO A 202 -24.88 -13.50 -9.44
C PRO A 202 -26.13 -13.81 -10.26
N ALA A 203 -26.50 -15.09 -10.39
CA ALA A 203 -27.71 -15.54 -11.06
C ALA A 203 -28.42 -16.56 -10.18
N ILE A 204 -29.70 -16.31 -9.90
CA ILE A 204 -30.54 -17.15 -9.04
C ILE A 204 -31.77 -17.55 -9.85
N ASN A 205 -31.89 -18.85 -10.13
CA ASN A 205 -33.09 -19.40 -10.75
C ASN A 205 -33.99 -20.02 -9.66
N ILE A 206 -35.23 -19.54 -9.56
CA ILE A 206 -36.17 -19.95 -8.52
C ILE A 206 -37.31 -20.77 -9.15
N PRO A 207 -37.27 -22.11 -9.08
CA PRO A 207 -38.37 -22.93 -9.55
C PRO A 207 -39.58 -22.79 -8.61
N MET A 208 -40.50 -21.90 -8.98
CA MET A 208 -41.69 -21.58 -8.20
C MET A 208 -42.66 -22.75 -8.01
N GLY A 209 -42.65 -23.70 -8.94
CA GLY A 209 -43.56 -24.85 -8.95
C GLY A 209 -45.00 -24.45 -9.23
N THR A 210 -45.92 -25.38 -8.99
CA THR A 210 -47.33 -25.24 -9.36
C THR A 210 -48.20 -24.90 -8.15
N VAL A 211 -49.19 -24.03 -8.35
CA VAL A 211 -50.23 -23.70 -7.37
C VAL A 211 -51.61 -23.78 -8.03
N LEU A 212 -52.66 -23.98 -7.24
CA LEU A 212 -54.03 -24.05 -7.75
C LEU A 212 -54.59 -22.64 -7.97
N LYS A 213 -55.29 -22.45 -9.09
CA LYS A 213 -56.03 -21.22 -9.39
C LYS A 213 -57.04 -20.85 -8.27
N SER A 214 -57.58 -21.84 -7.57
CA SER A 214 -58.52 -21.65 -6.46
C SER A 214 -57.94 -20.90 -5.25
N HIS A 215 -56.61 -20.78 -5.15
CA HIS A 215 -55.95 -19.97 -4.13
C HIS A 215 -56.08 -18.46 -4.38
N PHE A 216 -56.51 -18.05 -5.59
CA PHE A 216 -56.58 -16.65 -6.02
C PHE A 216 -58.04 -16.25 -6.27
N LYS A 217 -58.65 -15.63 -5.26
CA LYS A 217 -60.04 -15.15 -5.28
C LYS A 217 -60.08 -13.63 -5.41
N ASN A 218 -59.22 -12.93 -4.69
CA ASN A 218 -59.16 -11.47 -4.61
C ASN A 218 -57.75 -10.95 -4.97
N ILE A 219 -57.69 -9.76 -5.56
CA ILE A 219 -56.42 -9.04 -5.75
C ILE A 219 -55.72 -8.94 -4.39
N GLY A 220 -54.44 -9.34 -4.34
CA GLY A 220 -53.68 -9.46 -3.09
C GLY A 220 -53.52 -10.87 -2.54
N ASP A 221 -54.31 -11.84 -3.01
CA ASP A 221 -54.15 -13.24 -2.61
C ASP A 221 -52.77 -13.76 -3.06
N THR A 222 -52.13 -14.53 -2.19
CA THR A 222 -50.80 -15.13 -2.45
C THR A 222 -50.83 -16.64 -2.31
N ALA A 223 -49.94 -17.33 -3.03
CA ALA A 223 -49.79 -18.77 -2.92
C ALA A 223 -48.35 -19.23 -3.17
N GLY A 224 -48.04 -20.43 -2.67
CA GLY A 224 -46.71 -21.01 -2.77
C GLY A 224 -45.71 -20.31 -1.84
N GLY A 225 -44.46 -20.23 -2.27
CA GLY A 225 -43.37 -19.73 -1.45
C GLY A 225 -42.08 -20.47 -1.74
N ARG A 226 -41.05 -19.76 -2.19
CA ARG A 226 -39.70 -20.29 -2.36
C ARG A 226 -38.71 -19.32 -1.76
N SER A 227 -38.00 -19.77 -0.74
CA SER A 227 -36.89 -19.02 -0.19
C SER A 227 -35.68 -19.14 -1.11
N PHE A 228 -34.91 -18.07 -1.19
CA PHE A 228 -33.65 -18.01 -1.93
C PHE A 228 -32.69 -17.06 -1.22
N GLU A 229 -31.40 -17.17 -1.53
CA GLU A 229 -30.36 -16.43 -0.86
C GLU A 229 -29.40 -15.76 -1.84
N ILE A 230 -29.01 -14.53 -1.53
CA ILE A 230 -27.96 -13.79 -2.23
C ILE A 230 -26.71 -13.78 -1.34
N GLY A 231 -25.63 -14.39 -1.82
CA GLY A 231 -24.34 -14.37 -1.16
C GLY A 231 -23.51 -13.16 -1.59
N VAL A 232 -22.91 -12.47 -0.63
CA VAL A 232 -22.06 -11.31 -0.84
C VAL A 232 -20.76 -11.50 -0.07
N GLN A 233 -19.62 -11.26 -0.72
CA GLN A 233 -18.30 -11.28 -0.09
C GLN A 233 -17.64 -9.92 -0.27
N CYS A 234 -17.13 -9.33 0.81
CA CYS A 234 -16.52 -8.01 0.80
C CYS A 234 -15.12 -8.00 1.43
N LYS A 235 -14.31 -7.01 1.04
CA LYS A 235 -13.04 -6.64 1.68
C LYS A 235 -13.20 -5.33 2.42
N GLY A 236 -12.57 -5.19 3.58
CA GLY A 236 -12.43 -3.91 4.30
C GLY A 236 -13.70 -3.39 4.97
N ALA A 237 -14.62 -4.29 5.33
CA ALA A 237 -15.84 -3.97 6.08
C ALA A 237 -16.63 -2.75 5.55
N PRO A 238 -16.98 -2.71 4.25
CA PRO A 238 -17.70 -1.57 3.70
C PRO A 238 -19.17 -1.59 4.13
N ASN A 239 -19.80 -0.42 4.12
CA ASN A 239 -21.26 -0.34 4.25
C ASN A 239 -21.88 -0.62 2.89
N ALA A 240 -22.88 -1.49 2.83
CA ALA A 240 -23.50 -1.90 1.58
C ALA A 240 -25.01 -1.61 1.55
N ASN A 241 -25.57 -1.44 0.35
CA ASN A 241 -27.00 -1.35 0.10
C ASN A 241 -27.36 -2.28 -1.06
N ILE A 242 -28.60 -2.76 -1.07
CA ILE A 242 -29.18 -3.48 -2.21
C ILE A 242 -30.34 -2.67 -2.80
N THR A 243 -30.44 -2.65 -4.12
CA THR A 243 -31.56 -2.04 -4.86
C THR A 243 -32.16 -3.09 -5.76
N TRP A 244 -33.49 -3.18 -5.79
CA TRP A 244 -34.23 -4.12 -6.64
C TRP A 244 -34.89 -3.41 -7.83
N GLU A 245 -34.78 -4.00 -9.01
CA GLU A 245 -35.36 -3.52 -10.26
C GLU A 245 -36.17 -4.64 -10.94
N PRO A 246 -37.50 -4.52 -11.07
CA PRO A 246 -38.38 -5.63 -11.42
C PRO A 246 -38.53 -5.90 -12.92
N GLY A 247 -37.89 -5.11 -13.80
CA GLY A 247 -38.19 -5.07 -15.23
C GLY A 247 -39.58 -4.47 -15.53
N LYS A 248 -40.67 -5.09 -15.04
CA LYS A 248 -42.04 -4.57 -15.04
C LYS A 248 -42.69 -4.79 -13.66
N ALA A 249 -43.18 -3.72 -13.03
CA ALA A 249 -43.97 -3.80 -11.80
C ALA A 249 -45.04 -2.72 -11.76
N ASN A 250 -46.18 -3.05 -11.16
CA ASN A 250 -47.27 -2.09 -10.88
C ASN A 250 -47.43 -1.82 -9.38
N ILE A 251 -46.85 -2.67 -8.53
CA ILE A 251 -46.97 -2.65 -7.07
C ILE A 251 -45.57 -2.95 -6.51
N ASN A 252 -45.16 -2.25 -5.44
CA ASN A 252 -43.90 -2.55 -4.77
C ASN A 252 -43.84 -4.00 -4.31
N GLY A 253 -42.69 -4.63 -4.57
CA GLY A 253 -42.43 -6.02 -4.26
C GLY A 253 -43.07 -7.02 -5.20
N VAL A 254 -43.96 -6.62 -6.12
CA VAL A 254 -44.61 -7.54 -7.07
C VAL A 254 -44.11 -7.31 -8.49
N ILE A 255 -43.39 -8.31 -9.01
CA ILE A 255 -42.92 -8.37 -10.38
C ILE A 255 -44.05 -8.89 -11.26
N ASN A 256 -44.36 -8.17 -12.34
CA ASN A 256 -45.34 -8.63 -13.31
C ASN A 256 -44.80 -9.81 -14.11
N ALA A 257 -45.68 -10.73 -14.49
CA ALA A 257 -45.34 -11.79 -15.43
C ALA A 257 -44.83 -11.21 -16.76
N ASP A 258 -43.76 -11.80 -17.31
CA ASP A 258 -43.16 -11.38 -18.57
C ASP A 258 -43.95 -11.91 -19.80
N ALA A 259 -43.53 -11.49 -21.00
CA ALA A 259 -44.23 -11.82 -22.25
C ALA A 259 -44.19 -13.31 -22.63
N THR A 260 -43.37 -14.14 -21.96
CA THR A 260 -43.33 -15.60 -22.17
C THR A 260 -44.34 -16.35 -21.30
N SER A 261 -45.01 -15.63 -20.40
CA SER A 261 -46.06 -16.17 -19.53
C SER A 261 -47.38 -16.34 -20.27
N SER A 262 -48.16 -17.34 -19.86
CA SER A 262 -49.50 -17.63 -20.43
C SER A 262 -50.63 -17.43 -19.42
N ALA A 263 -50.34 -17.44 -18.12
CA ALA A 263 -51.30 -17.04 -17.11
C ALA A 263 -51.47 -15.51 -17.09
N THR A 264 -52.68 -15.06 -16.77
CA THR A 264 -53.01 -13.64 -16.60
C THR A 264 -53.46 -13.36 -15.17
N GLY A 265 -53.23 -12.13 -14.71
CA GLY A 265 -53.60 -11.69 -13.36
C GLY A 265 -52.73 -12.23 -12.23
N ILE A 266 -51.56 -12.78 -12.53
CA ILE A 266 -50.58 -13.26 -11.55
C ILE A 266 -49.23 -12.54 -11.78
N GLY A 267 -48.61 -12.13 -10.67
CA GLY A 267 -47.21 -11.71 -10.60
C GLY A 267 -46.45 -12.51 -9.55
N ILE A 268 -45.17 -12.19 -9.38
CA ILE A 268 -44.29 -12.78 -8.36
C ILE A 268 -43.94 -11.71 -7.33
N GLN A 269 -44.34 -11.92 -6.08
CA GLN A 269 -43.96 -11.07 -4.96
C GLN A 269 -42.64 -11.52 -4.35
N ILE A 270 -41.69 -10.59 -4.18
CA ILE A 270 -40.45 -10.79 -3.42
C ILE A 270 -40.60 -10.13 -2.05
N LEU A 271 -40.24 -10.89 -1.02
CA LEU A 271 -40.29 -10.51 0.38
C LEU A 271 -38.88 -10.59 0.99
N ASP A 272 -38.55 -9.63 1.86
CA ASP A 272 -37.33 -9.64 2.66
C ASP A 272 -37.39 -10.68 3.80
N ASP A 273 -36.32 -10.75 4.60
CA ASP A 273 -36.18 -11.63 5.76
C ASP A 273 -37.21 -11.37 6.87
N LYS A 274 -37.81 -10.17 6.87
CA LYS A 274 -38.89 -9.75 7.79
C LYS A 274 -40.28 -9.93 7.18
N SER A 275 -40.38 -10.59 6.03
CA SER A 275 -41.63 -10.79 5.27
C SER A 275 -42.29 -9.51 4.77
N ASN A 276 -41.54 -8.42 4.62
CA ASN A 276 -42.01 -7.20 3.98
C ASN A 276 -41.77 -7.26 2.47
N PRO A 277 -42.68 -6.74 1.63
CA PRO A 277 -42.42 -6.57 0.21
C PRO A 277 -41.19 -5.70 -0.04
N VAL A 278 -40.31 -6.13 -0.95
CA VAL A 278 -39.16 -5.32 -1.34
C VAL A 278 -39.61 -4.04 -2.03
N GLU A 279 -38.94 -2.93 -1.76
CA GLU A 279 -39.22 -1.67 -2.43
C GLU A 279 -38.36 -1.54 -3.70
N PHE A 280 -39.01 -1.43 -4.86
CA PHE A 280 -38.29 -1.30 -6.12
C PHE A 280 -37.74 0.12 -6.30
N GLY A 281 -36.52 0.23 -6.83
CA GLY A 281 -35.82 1.50 -7.06
C GLY A 281 -35.29 2.19 -5.80
N ASN A 282 -35.63 1.70 -4.60
CA ASN A 282 -35.15 2.24 -3.33
C ASN A 282 -33.96 1.43 -2.79
N LYS A 283 -33.04 2.12 -2.13
CA LYS A 283 -31.90 1.50 -1.47
C LYS A 283 -32.32 0.90 -0.12
N GLN A 284 -32.18 -0.41 0.01
CA GLN A 284 -32.28 -1.11 1.28
C GLN A 284 -30.89 -1.20 1.91
N ASP A 285 -30.74 -0.66 3.12
CA ASP A 285 -29.48 -0.70 3.87
C ASP A 285 -29.16 -2.13 4.34
N LEU A 286 -27.94 -2.59 4.04
CA LEU A 286 -27.41 -3.86 4.51
C LEU A 286 -26.44 -3.68 5.70
N GLY A 287 -26.09 -2.44 6.04
CA GLY A 287 -25.08 -2.12 7.04
C GLY A 287 -23.68 -2.57 6.62
N THR A 288 -22.81 -2.71 7.61
CA THR A 288 -21.41 -3.14 7.41
C THR A 288 -21.31 -4.64 7.09
N ILE A 289 -20.59 -4.99 6.03
CA ILE A 289 -20.27 -6.38 5.65
C ILE A 289 -18.78 -6.65 5.90
N ASN A 290 -18.43 -7.26 7.05
CA ASN A 290 -17.04 -7.46 7.44
C ASN A 290 -16.23 -8.35 6.48
N THR A 291 -16.80 -9.50 6.11
CA THR A 291 -16.15 -10.48 5.21
C THR A 291 -17.15 -11.05 4.23
N SER A 292 -18.29 -11.54 4.73
CA SER A 292 -19.37 -12.04 3.91
C SER A 292 -20.72 -11.78 4.59
N LYS A 293 -21.77 -11.79 3.78
CA LYS A 293 -23.16 -11.71 4.23
C LYS A 293 -24.03 -12.53 3.31
N THR A 294 -24.96 -13.28 3.89
CA THR A 294 -26.05 -13.96 3.18
C THR A 294 -27.32 -13.14 3.37
N LEU A 295 -27.98 -12.79 2.27
CA LEU A 295 -29.24 -12.07 2.26
C LEU A 295 -30.35 -13.04 1.90
N SER A 296 -31.27 -13.31 2.82
CA SER A 296 -32.38 -14.25 2.62
C SER A 296 -33.64 -13.52 2.15
N TYR A 297 -34.28 -14.05 1.12
CA TYR A 297 -35.50 -13.53 0.53
C TYR A 297 -36.49 -14.67 0.25
N MET A 298 -37.75 -14.32 -0.01
CA MET A 298 -38.78 -15.29 -0.40
C MET A 298 -39.60 -14.77 -1.57
N ALA A 299 -39.81 -15.63 -2.57
CA ALA A 299 -40.70 -15.37 -3.69
C ALA A 299 -42.04 -16.10 -3.52
N LYS A 300 -43.16 -15.44 -3.83
CA LYS A 300 -44.53 -16.00 -3.80
C LYS A 300 -45.32 -15.60 -5.05
N TYR A 301 -46.29 -16.41 -5.46
CA TYR A 301 -47.27 -15.94 -6.43
C TYR A 301 -48.20 -14.90 -5.80
N TYR A 302 -48.60 -13.89 -6.56
CA TYR A 302 -49.46 -12.79 -6.10
C TYR A 302 -50.52 -12.46 -7.16
N GLN A 303 -51.79 -12.36 -6.76
CA GLN A 303 -52.87 -11.97 -7.66
C GLN A 303 -52.87 -10.46 -7.94
N THR A 304 -52.56 -10.07 -9.17
CA THR A 304 -52.47 -8.67 -9.62
C THR A 304 -53.76 -8.15 -10.26
N SER A 305 -54.61 -9.03 -10.81
CA SER A 305 -55.90 -8.64 -11.40
C SER A 305 -56.95 -9.73 -11.27
N HIS A 306 -58.20 -9.38 -11.58
CA HIS A 306 -59.30 -10.32 -11.70
C HIS A 306 -59.91 -10.20 -13.11
N PRO A 307 -60.21 -11.32 -13.80
CA PRO A 307 -60.00 -12.71 -13.38
C PRO A 307 -58.55 -13.20 -13.57
N VAL A 308 -58.20 -14.29 -12.87
CA VAL A 308 -56.95 -15.04 -13.09
C VAL A 308 -57.18 -16.15 -14.10
N THR A 309 -56.23 -16.40 -15.02
CA THR A 309 -56.24 -17.57 -15.92
C THR A 309 -55.13 -18.56 -15.56
N ALA A 310 -55.35 -19.84 -15.87
CA ALA A 310 -54.32 -20.85 -15.71
C ALA A 310 -53.25 -20.72 -16.83
N GLY A 311 -52.00 -21.06 -16.50
CA GLY A 311 -50.88 -20.99 -17.43
C GLY A 311 -49.54 -20.91 -16.70
N SER A 312 -48.46 -20.77 -17.46
CA SER A 312 -47.11 -20.47 -16.98
C SER A 312 -46.99 -19.01 -16.51
N VAL A 313 -46.16 -18.79 -15.50
CA VAL A 313 -45.76 -17.47 -15.01
C VAL A 313 -44.23 -17.46 -14.92
N ASN A 314 -43.62 -16.59 -15.71
CA ASN A 314 -42.20 -16.29 -15.70
C ASN A 314 -42.03 -14.82 -15.35
N ALA A 315 -41.02 -14.51 -14.54
CA ALA A 315 -40.69 -13.16 -14.14
C ALA A 315 -39.18 -13.06 -13.90
N THR A 316 -38.63 -11.88 -14.17
CA THR A 316 -37.21 -11.59 -13.94
C THR A 316 -37.10 -10.27 -13.19
N ALA A 317 -36.22 -10.23 -12.21
CA ALA A 317 -35.78 -8.99 -11.57
C ALA A 317 -34.26 -8.94 -11.50
N THR A 318 -33.74 -7.72 -11.50
CA THR A 318 -32.34 -7.41 -11.31
C THR A 318 -32.17 -6.84 -9.91
N PHE A 319 -31.05 -7.16 -9.27
CA PHE A 319 -30.64 -6.51 -8.04
C PHE A 319 -29.23 -5.94 -8.22
N THR A 320 -28.97 -4.82 -7.56
CA THR A 320 -27.68 -4.13 -7.57
C THR A 320 -27.19 -3.95 -6.15
N ILE A 321 -25.93 -4.29 -5.89
CA ILE A 321 -25.27 -4.06 -4.60
C ILE A 321 -24.27 -2.92 -4.74
N ASP A 322 -24.52 -1.84 -3.99
CA ASP A 322 -23.63 -0.70 -3.86
C ASP A 322 -22.90 -0.74 -2.53
N TYR A 323 -21.63 -0.37 -2.48
CA TYR A 323 -20.86 -0.26 -1.24
C TYR A 323 -20.09 1.07 -1.13
N LYS A 324 -19.76 1.46 0.11
CA LYS A 324 -19.04 2.68 0.49
C LYS A 324 -17.97 2.41 1.54
#